data_AF-A0A8T5F6V9-F1
#
_entry.id   AF-A0A8T5F6V9-F1
#
_cell.length_a   1.000
_cell.length_b   1.000
_cell.length_c   1.000
_cell.angle_alpha   90.00
_cell.angle_beta   90.00
_cell.angle_gamma   90.00
#
_symmetry.space_group_name_H-M   'P 1'
#
loop_
_entity.id
_entity.type
_entity.pdbx_description
1 polymer ?
#
loop_
_entity_poly.entity_id
_entity_poly.type
_entity_poly.pdbx_seq_one_letter_code
_entity_poly.pdbx_strand_id
1 'polypeptide(L)' 'MGKIIAKNVVKRQSGYLYYVDGKGNVCEAKMARGGKKKKKAAKKPVKKKAAKKKPVKKKKR' A
#
# COMPACT_ATOMS: atom_id res chain seq x y z
N MET A 1 -3.15 -19.70 28.10
CA MET A 1 -1.80 -19.88 27.49
C MET A 1 -1.98 -20.26 26.03
N GLY A 2 -1.31 -19.57 25.11
CA GLY A 2 -1.39 -19.88 23.67
C GLY A 2 -0.59 -21.15 23.33
N LYS A 3 -1.09 -21.95 22.37
CA LYS A 3 -0.41 -23.15 21.85
C LYS A 3 0.14 -22.87 20.45
N ILE A 4 1.40 -23.25 20.21
CA ILE A 4 1.99 -23.19 18.87
C ILE A 4 1.44 -24.36 18.05
N ILE A 5 0.71 -24.06 16.97
CA ILE A 5 0.08 -25.08 16.11
C ILE A 5 1.05 -25.59 15.04
N ALA A 6 1.89 -24.71 14.50
CA ALA A 6 2.84 -25.07 13.46
C ALA A 6 4.15 -24.28 13.61
N LYS A 7 5.28 -24.98 13.46
CA LYS A 7 6.63 -24.40 13.47
C LYS A 7 7.14 -24.23 12.04
N ASN A 8 7.98 -23.23 11.80
CA ASN A 8 8.67 -23.02 10.52
C ASN A 8 7.76 -22.86 9.28
N VAL A 9 6.54 -22.33 9.47
CA VAL A 9 5.54 -22.17 8.39
C VAL A 9 6.03 -21.24 7.27
N VAL A 10 6.94 -20.31 7.58
CA VAL A 10 7.51 -19.38 6.60
C VAL A 10 9.02 -19.32 6.70
N LYS A 11 9.70 -19.35 5.56
CA LYS A 11 11.13 -19.06 5.43
C LYS A 11 11.29 -17.55 5.33
N ARG A 12 11.92 -16.95 6.34
CA ARG A 12 12.13 -15.50 6.40
C ARG A 12 13.40 -15.11 5.67
N GLN A 13 13.30 -14.13 4.77
CA GLN A 13 14.44 -13.55 4.07
C GLN A 13 14.99 -12.36 4.85
N SER A 14 16.32 -12.20 4.79
CA SER A 14 16.99 -11.06 5.39
C SER A 14 16.57 -9.74 4.72
N GLY A 15 16.23 -8.72 5.50
CA GLY A 15 15.86 -7.41 4.98
C GLY A 15 14.36 -7.22 4.70
N TYR A 16 13.53 -8.20 5.06
CA TYR A 16 12.08 -8.14 4.96
C TYR A 16 11.38 -8.22 6.32
N LEU A 17 10.29 -7.47 6.47
CA LEU A 17 9.37 -7.50 7.59
C LEU A 17 8.25 -8.48 7.28
N TYR A 18 7.98 -9.38 8.21
CA TYR A 18 6.88 -10.34 8.14
C TYR A 18 5.86 -10.01 9.22
N TYR A 19 4.59 -9.88 8.85
CA TYR A 19 3.49 -9.56 9.76
C TYR A 19 2.21 -10.32 9.38
N VAL A 20 1.26 -10.35 10.30
CA VAL A 20 -0.08 -10.93 10.06
C VAL A 20 -1.07 -9.81 9.83
N ASP A 21 -1.83 -9.87 8.74
CA ASP A 21 -2.89 -8.89 8.48
C ASP A 21 -4.18 -9.21 9.27
N GLY A 22 -5.17 -8.31 9.23
CA GLY A 22 -6.45 -8.55 9.91
C GLY A 22 -7.26 -9.74 9.34
N LYS A 23 -6.86 -10.29 8.20
CA LYS A 23 -7.47 -11.49 7.59
C LYS A 23 -6.71 -12.77 7.96
N GLY A 24 -5.63 -12.69 8.74
CA GLY A 24 -4.82 -13.83 9.17
C GLY A 24 -3.75 -14.27 8.16
N ASN A 25 -3.47 -13.49 7.11
CA ASN A 25 -2.43 -13.81 6.14
C ASN A 25 -1.05 -13.37 6.63
N VAL A 26 -0.02 -14.14 6.28
CA VAL A 26 1.37 -13.71 6.46
C VAL A 26 1.81 -12.87 5.27
N CYS A 27 2.09 -11.60 5.50
CA CYS A 27 2.55 -10.65 4.47
C CYS A 27 4.03 -10.35 4.60
N GLU A 28 4.67 -10.02 3.47
CA GLU A 28 6.08 -9.65 3.37
C GLU A 28 6.23 -8.19 2.89
N ALA A 29 7.07 -7.39 3.56
CA ALA A 29 7.38 -6.02 3.17
C ALA A 29 8.89 -5.73 3.23
N LYS A 30 9.45 -5.09 2.19
CA LYS A 30 10.88 -4.73 2.16
C LYS A 30 11.19 -3.64 3.18
N MET A 31 12.10 -3.91 4.11
CA MET A 31 12.46 -2.94 5.15
C MET A 31 13.19 -1.73 4.55
N ALA A 32 12.76 -0.53 4.92
CA ALA A 32 13.52 0.69 4.66
C ALA A 32 14.65 0.81 5.70
N ARG A 33 15.72 0.03 5.53
CA ARG A 33 16.94 0.21 6.34
C ARG A 33 17.54 1.58 6.02
N GLY A 34 17.77 2.39 7.06
CA GLY A 34 18.38 3.71 6.93
C GLY A 34 19.78 3.58 6.32
N GLY A 35 20.09 4.41 5.33
CA GLY A 35 21.39 4.35 4.64
C GLY A 35 21.46 5.25 3.41
N LYS A 36 20.31 5.56 2.81
CA LYS A 36 20.19 6.64 1.81
C LYS A 36 18.93 7.44 2.09
N LYS A 37 19.07 8.74 2.35
CA LYS A 37 17.95 9.69 2.29
C LYS A 37 17.33 9.52 0.90
N LYS A 38 16.16 8.87 0.81
CA LYS A 38 15.36 8.92 -0.42
C LYS A 38 15.09 10.40 -0.68
N LYS A 39 15.72 10.98 -1.70
CA LYS A 39 15.22 12.24 -2.27
C LYS A 39 13.73 12.02 -2.50
N LYS A 40 12.88 12.87 -1.91
CA LYS A 40 11.43 12.80 -2.12
C LYS A 40 11.22 12.63 -3.62
N ALA A 41 10.73 11.47 -4.05
CA ALA A 41 10.22 11.35 -5.41
C ALA A 41 9.15 12.43 -5.50
N ALA A 42 9.38 13.44 -6.35
CA ALA A 42 8.42 14.48 -6.59
C ALA A 42 7.08 13.79 -6.85
N LYS A 43 6.09 14.02 -5.98
CA LYS A 43 4.74 13.52 -6.17
C LYS A 43 4.33 13.99 -7.54
N LYS A 44 4.27 13.10 -8.55
CA LYS A 44 3.60 13.42 -9.81
C LYS A 44 2.18 13.81 -9.40
N PRO A 45 1.72 15.04 -9.66
CA PRO A 45 0.39 15.44 -9.27
C PRO A 45 -0.56 14.49 -9.98
N VAL A 46 -1.31 13.72 -9.17
CA VAL A 46 -2.43 12.93 -9.66
C VAL A 46 -3.35 13.94 -10.34
N LYS A 47 -3.39 13.95 -11.68
CA LYS A 47 -4.37 14.70 -12.45
C LYS A 47 -5.73 14.32 -11.86
N LYS A 48 -6.32 15.23 -11.08
CA LYS A 48 -7.71 15.11 -10.62
C LYS A 48 -8.53 14.83 -11.88
N LYS A 49 -9.03 13.61 -12.05
CA LYS A 49 -10.02 13.30 -13.08
C LYS A 49 -11.22 14.18 -12.75
N ALA A 50 -11.37 15.28 -13.51
CA ALA A 50 -12.49 16.19 -13.37
C ALA A 50 -13.78 15.38 -13.50
N ALA A 51 -14.57 15.37 -12.43
CA ALA A 51 -15.92 14.84 -12.44
C ALA A 51 -16.69 15.55 -13.56
N LYS A 52 -17.14 14.78 -14.55
CA LYS A 52 -18.00 15.24 -15.64
C LYS A 52 -19.33 15.73 -15.05
N LYS A 53 -19.43 17.02 -14.71
CA LYS A 53 -20.72 17.68 -14.50
C LYS A 53 -21.38 17.83 -15.87
N LYS A 54 -22.47 17.09 -16.09
CA LYS A 54 -23.34 17.17 -17.27
C LYS A 54 -23.82 18.63 -17.46
N PRO A 55 -23.68 19.25 -18.64
CA PRO A 55 -24.27 20.56 -18.88
C PRO A 55 -25.78 20.43 -19.06
N VAL A 56 -26.55 21.00 -18.12
CA VAL A 56 -27.99 21.22 -18.29
C VAL A 56 -28.18 22.23 -19.42
N LYS A 57 -28.91 21.80 -20.46
CA LYS A 57 -29.33 22.59 -21.62
C LYS A 57 -30.03 23.89 -21.16
N LYS A 58 -29.38 25.05 -21.30
CA LYS A 58 -30.10 26.33 -21.40
C LYS A 58 -30.56 26.51 -22.84
N LYS A 59 -31.82 26.12 -23.08
CA LYS A 59 -32.61 26.47 -24.26
C LYS A 59 -32.71 28.00 -24.32
N LYS A 60 -32.16 28.60 -25.37
CA LYS A 60 -32.37 30.02 -25.70
C LYS A 60 -32.72 30.06 -27.19
N ARG A 61 -34.00 30.17 -27.49
CA ARG A 61 -34.67 30.76 -28.66
C ARG A 61 -36.15 30.69 -28.38
#